data_AF-A0A8K0D1V2-F1
#
_entry.id   AF-A0A8K0D1V2-F1
#
_cell.length_a   1.000
_cell.length_b   1.000
_cell.length_c   1.000
_cell.angle_alpha   90.00
_cell.angle_beta   90.00
_cell.angle_gamma   90.00
#
_symmetry.space_group_name_H-M   'P 1'
#
loop_
_entity.id
_entity.type
_entity.pdbx_description
1 polymer ?
#
loop_
_entity_poly.entity_id
_entity_poly.type
_entity_poly.pdbx_seq_one_letter_code
_entity_poly.pdbx_strand_id
1 'polypeptide(L)'
;TNSSRSVTPTDNKRKIVNDALAGPSNKKQKLDSLPNYIPGSNESGITEDAVRKYLMRKPMTTTELLQKFKSKKTGLSSEQLVNIMTQILKKINPIKQTLKGKMYLSLKA
;
A
#
# COMPACT_ATOMS: atom_id res chain seq x y z
N THR A 1 26.31 -8.18 57.93
CA THR A 1 25.21 -7.21 58.13
C THR A 1 25.24 -6.21 56.98
N ASN A 2 24.31 -6.33 56.03
CA ASN A 2 24.08 -5.34 54.96
C ASN A 2 22.59 -5.40 54.61
N SER A 3 21.74 -4.69 55.37
CA SER A 3 21.24 -3.33 55.13
C SER A 3 20.26 -3.22 53.94
N SER A 4 18.98 -3.39 54.30
CA SER A 4 17.84 -2.52 54.00
C SER A 4 17.30 -2.37 52.57
N ARG A 5 16.11 -2.99 52.42
CA ARG A 5 15.06 -2.75 51.41
C ARG A 5 14.64 -1.28 51.37
N SER A 6 14.27 -0.79 50.19
CA SER A 6 13.25 0.25 50.05
C SER A 6 12.49 0.10 48.73
N VAL A 7 11.26 -0.38 48.84
CA VAL A 7 10.18 -0.27 47.86
C VAL A 7 9.43 1.02 48.17
N THR A 8 9.10 1.81 47.15
CA THR A 8 8.15 2.92 47.28
C THR A 8 7.04 2.77 46.25
N PRO A 9 5.76 2.67 46.67
CA PRO A 9 4.61 2.86 45.80
C PRO A 9 4.10 4.30 45.97
N THR A 10 3.78 4.98 44.87
CA THR A 10 2.89 6.15 44.92
C THR A 10 2.01 6.19 43.67
N ASP A 11 0.76 5.78 43.88
CA ASP A 11 -0.38 6.14 43.04
C ASP A 11 -0.65 7.65 43.23
N ASN A 12 -0.84 8.40 42.14
CA ASN A 12 -1.47 9.72 42.21
C ASN A 12 -2.17 10.07 40.90
N LYS A 13 -3.45 9.74 40.87
CA LYS A 13 -4.51 10.21 39.96
C LYS A 13 -4.61 11.75 39.98
N ARG A 14 -4.28 12.44 38.88
CA ARG A 14 -4.83 13.77 38.56
C ARG A 14 -5.12 13.91 37.07
N LYS A 15 -6.40 14.03 36.72
CA LYS A 15 -6.86 14.66 35.48
C LYS A 15 -7.02 16.15 35.74
N ILE A 16 -6.34 17.01 34.99
CA ILE A 16 -6.73 18.41 34.81
C ILE A 16 -6.50 18.77 33.33
N VAL A 17 -7.57 19.30 32.76
CA VAL A 17 -7.77 19.83 31.42
C VAL A 17 -6.77 20.95 31.09
N ASN A 18 -6.21 20.92 29.88
CA ASN A 18 -5.40 22.01 29.35
C ASN A 18 -6.21 22.70 28.24
N ASP A 19 -6.95 23.73 28.63
CA ASP A 19 -7.57 24.70 27.72
C ASP A 19 -6.69 25.95 27.72
N ALA A 20 -6.07 26.25 26.58
CA ALA A 20 -5.52 27.56 26.27
C ALA A 20 -5.38 27.71 24.75
N LEU A 21 -6.36 28.41 24.18
CA LEU A 21 -6.46 28.89 22.81
C LEU A 21 -5.39 29.92 22.44
N ALA A 22 -4.68 29.73 21.33
CA ALA A 22 -4.19 30.79 20.44
C ALA A 22 -3.64 30.19 19.12
N GLY A 23 -4.27 30.49 17.98
CA GLY A 23 -3.89 30.05 16.62
C GLY A 23 -2.68 30.81 16.02
N PRO A 24 -2.41 30.77 14.70
CA PRO A 24 -3.22 30.23 13.60
C PRO A 24 -2.59 29.01 12.91
N SER A 25 -3.42 28.03 12.62
CA SER A 25 -3.09 26.90 11.75
C SER A 25 -2.90 27.40 10.32
N ASN A 26 -1.65 27.39 9.86
CA ASN A 26 -1.30 27.57 8.46
C ASN A 26 -1.97 26.48 7.61
N LYS A 27 -3.13 26.82 7.06
CA LYS A 27 -3.70 26.19 5.87
C LYS A 27 -2.70 26.41 4.73
N LYS A 28 -1.88 25.40 4.42
CA LYS A 28 -1.37 25.24 3.05
C LYS A 28 -2.20 24.18 2.36
N GLN A 29 -3.13 24.70 1.56
CA GLN A 29 -3.88 24.00 0.55
C GLN A 29 -2.93 23.24 -0.38
N LYS A 30 -3.21 21.97 -0.60
CA LYS A 30 -3.02 21.31 -1.90
C LYS A 30 -4.06 20.20 -2.05
N LEU A 31 -5.30 20.63 -2.31
CA LEU A 31 -6.07 20.09 -3.42
C LEU A 31 -5.16 20.34 -4.65
N ASP A 32 -4.74 19.39 -5.47
CA ASP A 32 -5.50 18.38 -6.18
C ASP A 32 -4.58 17.19 -6.50
N SER A 33 -4.99 15.99 -6.12
CA SER A 33 -4.63 14.76 -6.81
C SER A 33 -5.64 13.71 -6.35
N LEU A 34 -6.90 13.88 -6.78
CA LEU A 34 -7.81 12.75 -6.89
C LEU A 34 -7.12 11.73 -7.81
N PRO A 35 -6.72 10.54 -7.33
CA PRO A 35 -6.43 9.48 -8.27
C PRO A 35 -7.80 9.00 -8.73
N ASN A 36 -8.23 9.35 -9.96
CA ASN A 36 -9.37 8.79 -10.69
C ASN A 36 -10.00 7.57 -10.00
N TYR A 37 -10.81 7.81 -8.96
CA TYR A 37 -11.41 6.73 -8.20
C TYR A 37 -12.66 6.40 -8.98
N ILE A 38 -12.52 5.49 -9.93
CA ILE A 38 -13.68 4.87 -10.55
C ILE A 38 -14.34 4.03 -9.45
N PRO A 39 -15.50 4.45 -8.91
CA PRO A 39 -16.23 3.67 -7.92
C PRO A 39 -16.82 2.49 -8.70
N GLY A 40 -16.16 1.32 -8.59
CA GLY A 40 -16.48 0.12 -9.36
C GLY A 40 -15.27 -0.72 -9.76
N SER A 41 -14.06 -0.13 -9.83
CA SER A 41 -12.84 -0.89 -10.16
C SER A 41 -12.28 -1.70 -8.98
N ASN A 42 -12.83 -1.55 -7.77
CA ASN A 42 -12.36 -2.22 -6.56
C ASN A 42 -13.04 -3.56 -6.28
N GLU A 43 -14.20 -3.84 -6.89
CA GLU A 43 -14.97 -5.05 -6.57
C GLU A 43 -14.29 -6.33 -7.06
N SER A 44 -13.62 -6.26 -8.19
CA SER A 44 -12.91 -7.39 -8.79
C SER A 44 -11.54 -7.67 -8.17
N GLY A 45 -11.11 -6.93 -7.14
CA GLY A 45 -9.86 -7.18 -6.39
C GLY A 45 -8.55 -7.09 -7.18
N ILE A 46 -8.62 -6.76 -8.47
CA ILE A 46 -7.49 -6.55 -9.40
C ILE A 46 -7.41 -5.06 -9.69
N THR A 47 -6.75 -4.34 -8.79
CA THR A 47 -6.53 -2.90 -8.91
C THR A 47 -5.11 -2.59 -9.35
N GLU A 48 -4.91 -1.41 -9.94
CA GLU A 48 -3.58 -0.92 -10.32
C GLU A 48 -2.61 -0.87 -9.13
N ASP A 49 -3.11 -0.44 -7.97
CA ASP A 49 -2.33 -0.38 -6.74
C ASP A 49 -1.84 -1.76 -6.30
N ALA A 50 -2.68 -2.80 -6.44
CA ALA A 50 -2.29 -4.16 -6.12
C ALA A 50 -1.15 -4.67 -7.03
N VAL A 51 -1.24 -4.41 -8.34
CA VAL A 51 -0.17 -4.76 -9.30
C VAL A 51 1.11 -3.98 -9.02
N ARG A 52 1.00 -2.66 -8.80
CA ARG A 52 2.12 -1.77 -8.44
C ARG A 52 2.86 -2.28 -7.20
N LYS A 53 2.14 -2.66 -6.14
CA LYS A 53 2.73 -3.24 -4.92
C LYS A 53 3.55 -4.50 -5.15
N TYR A 54 3.19 -5.35 -6.12
CA TYR A 54 4.01 -6.52 -6.44
C TYR A 54 5.31 -6.12 -7.17
N LEU A 55 5.21 -5.25 -8.18
CA LEU A 55 6.35 -4.82 -8.99
C LEU A 55 7.34 -3.90 -8.25
N MET A 56 6.90 -3.19 -7.22
CA MET A 56 7.76 -2.38 -6.35
C MET A 56 8.57 -3.23 -5.35
N ARG A 57 8.05 -4.39 -4.95
CA ARG A 57 8.71 -5.28 -3.98
C ARG A 57 9.82 -6.08 -4.62
N LYS A 58 9.53 -6.68 -5.78
CA LYS A 58 10.50 -7.48 -6.53
C LYS A 58 10.18 -7.42 -8.02
N PRO A 59 11.20 -7.60 -8.89
CA PRO A 59 10.95 -7.86 -10.30
C PRO A 59 10.05 -9.08 -10.46
N MET A 60 9.03 -8.98 -11.31
CA MET A 60 8.04 -10.03 -11.49
C MET A 60 7.63 -10.13 -12.95
N THR A 61 7.35 -11.35 -13.41
CA THR A 61 6.90 -11.62 -14.77
C THR A 61 5.38 -11.46 -14.91
N THR A 62 4.91 -11.32 -16.15
CA THR A 62 3.46 -11.26 -16.44
C THR A 62 2.74 -12.53 -16.01
N THR A 63 3.35 -13.70 -16.18
CA THR A 63 2.75 -14.99 -15.78
C THR A 63 2.63 -15.12 -14.27
N GLU A 64 3.64 -14.66 -13.52
CA GLU A 64 3.59 -14.61 -12.05
C GLU A 64 2.50 -13.63 -11.56
N LEU A 65 2.37 -12.46 -12.21
CA LEU A 65 1.27 -11.52 -11.93
C LEU A 65 -0.09 -12.20 -12.14
N LEU A 66 -0.33 -12.79 -13.31
CA LEU A 66 -1.58 -13.50 -13.58
C LEU A 66 -1.85 -14.58 -12.52
N GLN A 67 -0.83 -15.37 -12.16
CA GLN A 67 -0.98 -16.42 -11.15
C GLN A 67 -1.42 -15.88 -9.78
N LYS A 68 -0.89 -14.73 -9.33
CA LYS A 68 -1.30 -14.11 -8.04
C LYS A 68 -2.77 -13.69 -8.00
N PHE A 69 -3.33 -13.32 -9.13
CA PHE A 69 -4.71 -12.85 -9.20
C PHE A 69 -5.69 -13.93 -9.68
N LYS A 70 -5.20 -15.03 -10.28
CA LYS A 70 -5.97 -16.28 -10.47
C LYS A 70 -6.31 -16.95 -9.15
N SER A 71 -5.40 -16.91 -8.17
CA SER A 71 -5.64 -17.52 -6.85
C SER A 71 -6.60 -16.71 -5.96
N LYS A 72 -6.93 -15.48 -6.35
CA LYS A 72 -7.94 -14.69 -5.64
C LYS A 72 -9.32 -15.08 -6.16
N LYS A 73 -10.31 -15.20 -5.26
CA LYS A 73 -11.72 -15.39 -5.63
C LYS A 73 -12.31 -14.09 -6.19
N THR A 74 -11.86 -13.69 -7.37
CA THR A 74 -12.32 -12.48 -8.07
C THR A 74 -13.55 -12.72 -8.95
N GLY A 75 -13.91 -13.99 -9.19
CA GLY A 75 -15.09 -14.34 -9.99
C GLY A 75 -14.98 -14.01 -11.48
N LEU A 76 -13.78 -13.64 -11.95
CA LEU A 76 -13.53 -13.27 -13.34
C LEU A 76 -13.04 -14.46 -14.17
N SER A 77 -13.35 -14.44 -15.47
CA SER A 77 -12.79 -15.41 -16.41
C SER A 77 -11.29 -15.17 -16.60
N SER A 78 -10.58 -16.21 -17.04
CA SER A 78 -9.13 -16.09 -17.32
C SER A 78 -8.84 -15.05 -18.39
N GLU A 79 -9.71 -14.90 -19.39
CA GLU A 79 -9.58 -13.91 -20.46
C GLU A 79 -9.79 -12.49 -19.95
N GLN A 80 -10.83 -12.28 -19.13
CA GLN A 80 -11.09 -10.98 -18.49
C GLN A 80 -9.90 -10.55 -17.62
N LEU A 81 -9.32 -11.48 -16.85
CA LEU A 81 -8.12 -11.22 -16.06
C LEU A 81 -6.94 -10.78 -16.94
N VAL A 82 -6.69 -11.47 -18.05
CA VAL A 82 -5.60 -11.11 -18.99
C VAL A 82 -5.83 -9.70 -19.55
N ASN A 83 -7.06 -9.38 -19.94
CA ASN A 83 -7.41 -8.07 -20.50
C ASN A 83 -7.20 -6.94 -19.49
N ILE A 84 -7.72 -7.10 -18.27
CA ILE A 84 -7.55 -6.13 -17.18
C ILE A 84 -6.07 -5.98 -16.82
N MET A 85 -5.34 -7.08 -16.69
CA MET A 85 -3.90 -7.05 -16.40
C MET A 85 -3.11 -6.30 -17.47
N THR A 86 -3.44 -6.52 -18.74
CA THR A 86 -2.79 -5.83 -19.85
C THR A 86 -3.06 -4.33 -19.81
N GLN A 87 -4.30 -3.91 -19.52
CA GLN A 87 -4.66 -2.49 -19.38
C GLN A 87 -3.90 -1.84 -18.22
N ILE A 88 -3.84 -2.50 -17.06
CA ILE A 88 -3.14 -2.01 -15.87
C ILE A 88 -1.63 -1.87 -16.15
N LEU A 89 -1.00 -2.88 -16.76
CA LEU A 89 0.43 -2.83 -17.08
C LEU A 89 0.77 -1.72 -18.08
N LYS A 90 -0.08 -1.49 -19.08
CA LYS A 90 0.08 -0.38 -20.02
C LYS A 90 0.01 0.97 -19.32
N LYS A 91 -0.92 1.14 -18.37
CA LYS A 91 -1.08 2.38 -17.62
C LYS A 91 0.06 2.64 -16.63
N ILE A 92 0.59 1.59 -16.02
CA ILE A 92 1.71 1.66 -15.08
C ILE A 92 3.05 1.91 -15.81
N ASN A 93 3.19 1.38 -17.03
CA ASN A 93 4.42 1.41 -17.84
C ASN A 93 5.68 0.98 -17.06
N PRO A 94 5.77 -0.30 -16.64
CA PRO A 94 6.89 -0.77 -15.84
C PRO A 94 8.19 -0.88 -16.64
N ILE A 95 9.31 -0.83 -15.91
CA ILE A 95 10.65 -1.03 -16.47
C ILE A 95 10.81 -2.51 -16.81
N LYS A 96 11.38 -2.77 -17.99
CA LYS A 96 11.70 -4.11 -18.48
C LYS A 96 13.15 -4.43 -18.13
N GLN A 97 13.36 -5.55 -17.44
CA GLN A 97 14.69 -6.00 -17.02
C GLN A 97 14.92 -7.44 -17.47
N THR A 98 16.06 -7.73 -18.08
CA THR A 98 16.47 -9.10 -18.39
C THR A 98 17.39 -9.61 -17.29
N LEU A 99 16.90 -10.55 -16.49
CA LEU A 99 17.66 -11.17 -15.40
C LEU A 99 17.81 -12.66 -15.71
N LYS A 100 19.06 -13.15 -15.81
CA LYS A 100 19.35 -14.57 -16.05
C LYS A 100 18.61 -15.13 -17.29
N GLY A 101 18.54 -14.35 -18.37
CA GLY A 101 17.88 -14.74 -19.62
C GLY A 101 16.34 -14.72 -19.58
N LYS A 102 15.72 -14.29 -18.48
CA LYS A 102 14.27 -14.11 -18.38
C LYS A 102 13.92 -12.63 -18.24
N MET A 103 12.82 -12.24 -18.88
CA MET A 103 12.28 -10.87 -18.83
C MET A 103 11.39 -10.68 -17.61
N TYR A 104 11.71 -9.69 -16.80
CA TYR A 104 10.96 -9.27 -15.62
C TYR A 104 10.48 -7.83 -15.78
N LEU A 105 9.40 -7.51 -15.10
CA LEU A 105 8.86 -6.17 -14.96
C LEU A 105 9.18 -5.66 -13.55
N SER A 106 9.62 -4.42 -13.43
CA SER A 106 9.89 -3.79 -12.12
C SER A 106 9.46 -2.32 -12.13
N LEU A 107 9.21 -1.77 -10.94
CA LEU A 107 8.95 -0.35 -10.73
C LEU A 107 9.99 0.33 -9.82
N LYS A 108 11.01 -0.44 -9.41
CA LYS A 108 12.15 0.08 -8.69
C LYS A 108 13.25 0.34 -9.71
N ALA A 109 13.54 1.63 -9.92
CA ALA A 109 14.78 2.08 -10.53
C ALA A 109 15.95 1.76 -9.60
#